data_AF-A0A6J4N1M1-F1
#
_entry.id   AF-A0A6J4N1M1-F1
#
_cell.length_a   1.000
_cell.length_b   1.000
_cell.length_c   1.000
_cell.angle_alpha   90.00
_cell.angle_beta   90.00
_cell.angle_gamma   90.00
#
_symmetry.space_group_name_H-M   'P 1'
#
loop_
_entity.id
_entity.type
_entity.pdbx_description
1 polymer ?
#
loop_
_entity_poly.entity_id
_entity_poly.type
_entity_poly.pdbx_seq_one_letter_code
_entity_poly.pdbx_strand_id
1 'polypeptide(L)'
;TFGLYVTFPIFGNTAYSEDHLNTGEGTVANRRKVRFYPLKSPDGTTVPNAFVFTSEDFVNGDGSFDVNDFFGIVRNVRVAGASTGTGVTVSNLDGAPFDDRLVFNRINIQPPEPLKDEFGNTYNPPPNVVHDRATVRVTNNRTTAITVSSVTVNNGSVWKVLSGPPAGTVLQPGQSVNVTVQFIATTPPATSENETVDPTGVRKNLNGTYAGTLTVNTTDGAKTVQLAGYFQHKNEDNQEANVETLINKVFGYGTNVVGAGQSLVGGGRATPVGEEVMSGLWARVDAGRPVTVRQLAAQHGQGKTATLQWYAQGSSTPSTLFTHAADQGQTYLPTTAAGVAAAGSFNPAGAFGFKNDTEWSEDARNRQEQPGGGFGHHVRFWPARD
;
A
#
# COMPACT_ATOMS: atom_id res chain seq x y z
N THR A 1 -29.29 18.67 3.93
CA THR A 1 -29.57 18.19 2.57
C THR A 1 -30.19 19.33 1.79
N PHE A 2 -30.09 19.34 0.47
CA PHE A 2 -30.70 20.36 -0.38
C PHE A 2 -31.10 19.75 -1.73
N GLY A 3 -32.07 20.36 -2.40
CA GLY A 3 -32.44 20.09 -3.79
C GLY A 3 -32.06 21.27 -4.69
N LEU A 4 -31.99 21.03 -5.99
CA LEU A 4 -31.90 22.06 -7.02
C LEU A 4 -33.28 22.25 -7.65
N TYR A 5 -33.56 23.44 -8.14
CA TYR A 5 -34.71 23.69 -8.98
C TYR A 5 -34.35 24.67 -10.10
N VAL A 6 -35.06 24.57 -11.22
CA VAL A 6 -34.95 25.48 -12.35
C VAL A 6 -36.34 25.97 -12.70
N THR A 7 -36.50 27.29 -12.81
CA THR A 7 -37.76 27.93 -13.20
C THR A 7 -37.65 28.36 -14.66
N PHE A 8 -38.67 28.05 -15.47
CA PHE A 8 -38.74 28.47 -16.87
C PHE A 8 -39.86 29.51 -17.03
N PRO A 9 -39.53 30.83 -17.00
CA PRO A 9 -40.54 31.88 -16.89
C PRO A 9 -41.54 31.92 -18.05
N ILE A 10 -41.11 31.55 -19.27
CA ILE A 10 -41.96 31.55 -20.46
C ILE A 10 -43.09 30.50 -20.39
N PHE A 11 -42.87 29.41 -19.64
CA PHE A 11 -43.83 28.32 -19.46
C PHE A 11 -44.54 28.38 -18.10
N GLY A 12 -44.10 29.27 -17.19
CA GLY A 12 -44.68 29.43 -15.86
C GLY A 12 -44.52 28.20 -14.96
N ASN A 13 -43.52 27.35 -15.20
CA ASN A 13 -43.28 26.11 -14.47
C ASN A 13 -41.91 26.08 -13.78
N THR A 14 -41.76 25.15 -12.84
CA THR A 14 -40.51 24.92 -12.09
C THR A 14 -40.26 23.43 -11.97
N ALA A 15 -39.07 23.02 -12.42
CA ALA A 15 -38.55 21.67 -12.29
C ALA A 15 -37.72 21.56 -11.01
N TYR A 16 -38.10 20.64 -10.12
CA TYR A 16 -37.38 20.31 -8.90
C TYR A 16 -36.56 19.02 -9.08
N SER A 17 -35.40 18.94 -8.44
CA SER A 17 -34.63 17.70 -8.37
C SER A 17 -35.26 16.64 -7.47
N GLU A 18 -36.23 17.04 -6.65
CA GLU A 18 -37.01 16.15 -5.80
C GLU A 18 -38.32 15.80 -6.53
N ASP A 19 -38.39 14.60 -7.10
CA ASP A 19 -39.50 14.16 -7.96
C ASP A 19 -40.90 14.40 -7.36
N HIS A 20 -41.04 14.27 -6.04
CA HIS A 20 -42.32 14.43 -5.37
C HIS A 20 -42.85 15.87 -5.40
N LEU A 21 -41.99 16.87 -5.67
CA LEU A 21 -42.36 18.27 -5.82
C LEU A 21 -42.83 18.62 -7.25
N ASN A 22 -42.54 17.77 -8.24
CA ASN A 22 -42.96 17.97 -9.64
C ASN A 22 -44.41 17.51 -9.88
N THR A 23 -45.35 18.08 -9.12
CA THR A 23 -46.76 17.64 -9.10
C THR A 23 -47.55 18.05 -10.35
N GLY A 24 -47.05 19.01 -11.14
CA GLY A 24 -47.61 19.37 -12.45
C GLY A 24 -47.51 18.26 -13.49
N GLU A 25 -46.63 17.28 -13.28
CA GLU A 25 -46.52 16.07 -14.09
C GLU A 25 -47.45 14.98 -13.53
N GLY A 26 -48.47 14.63 -14.32
CA GLY A 26 -49.47 13.64 -13.95
C GLY A 26 -48.95 12.20 -13.90
N THR A 27 -47.92 11.88 -14.70
CA THR A 27 -47.32 10.55 -14.73
C THR A 27 -46.15 10.48 -13.75
N VAL A 28 -46.30 9.74 -12.65
CA VAL A 28 -45.25 9.66 -11.59
C VAL A 28 -43.87 9.30 -12.16
N ALA A 29 -43.80 8.39 -13.14
CA ALA A 29 -42.55 7.98 -13.78
C ALA A 29 -41.83 9.12 -14.53
N ASN A 30 -42.55 10.17 -14.92
CA ASN A 30 -42.03 11.32 -15.66
C ASN A 30 -41.61 12.48 -14.74
N ARG A 31 -41.78 12.35 -13.42
CA ARG A 31 -41.46 13.41 -12.45
C ARG A 31 -39.97 13.63 -12.23
N ARG A 32 -39.09 12.84 -12.84
CA ARG A 32 -37.64 13.04 -12.82
C ARG A 32 -37.23 14.15 -13.78
N LYS A 33 -37.37 15.39 -13.33
CA LYS A 33 -37.13 16.60 -14.12
C LYS A 33 -35.68 17.10 -14.09
N VAL A 34 -34.89 16.68 -13.09
CA VAL A 34 -33.45 16.97 -13.00
C VAL A 34 -32.65 15.67 -12.98
N ARG A 35 -31.57 15.61 -13.77
CA ARG A 35 -30.68 14.44 -13.88
C ARG A 35 -29.27 14.81 -13.49
N PHE A 36 -28.55 13.88 -12.86
CA PHE A 36 -27.17 14.06 -12.42
C PHE A 36 -26.30 12.95 -12.99
N TYR A 37 -25.12 13.32 -13.46
CA TYR A 37 -24.11 12.43 -14.01
C TYR A 37 -22.76 12.74 -13.36
N PRO A 38 -21.94 11.75 -12.99
CA PRO A 38 -20.61 12.01 -12.45
C PRO A 38 -19.79 12.87 -13.42
N LEU A 39 -19.18 13.95 -12.94
CA LEU A 39 -18.26 14.73 -13.77
C LEU A 39 -17.00 13.90 -14.06
N LYS A 40 -16.53 13.90 -15.29
CA LYS A 40 -15.33 13.17 -15.72
C LYS A 40 -14.22 14.12 -16.16
N SER A 41 -12.98 13.78 -15.84
CA SER A 41 -11.77 14.37 -16.41
C SER A 41 -11.55 13.87 -17.85
N PRO A 42 -10.68 14.52 -18.65
CA PRO A 42 -10.39 14.08 -20.03
C PRO A 42 -9.89 12.64 -20.17
N ASP A 43 -9.31 12.08 -19.10
CA ASP A 43 -8.82 10.69 -19.02
C ASP A 43 -9.91 9.68 -18.60
N GLY A 44 -11.17 10.12 -18.43
CA GLY A 44 -12.30 9.27 -18.03
C GLY A 44 -12.43 9.04 -16.52
N THR A 45 -11.50 9.55 -15.71
CA THR A 45 -11.58 9.45 -14.25
C THR A 45 -12.71 10.33 -13.70
N THR A 46 -13.38 9.88 -12.63
CA THR A 46 -14.42 10.69 -11.98
C THR A 46 -13.80 11.84 -11.20
N VAL A 47 -14.27 13.06 -11.43
CA VAL A 47 -13.93 14.21 -10.58
C VAL A 47 -14.67 14.07 -9.25
N PRO A 48 -13.95 13.95 -8.11
CA PRO A 48 -14.60 13.72 -6.82
C PRO A 48 -15.60 14.83 -6.45
N ASN A 49 -16.71 14.43 -5.83
CA ASN A 49 -17.75 15.34 -5.30
C ASN A 49 -18.31 16.33 -6.33
N ALA A 50 -18.33 15.96 -7.62
CA ALA A 50 -18.80 16.81 -8.70
C ALA A 50 -19.70 16.04 -9.69
N PHE A 51 -20.76 16.71 -10.12
CA PHE A 51 -21.72 16.16 -11.07
C PHE A 51 -22.03 17.19 -12.15
N VAL A 52 -22.18 16.72 -13.39
CA VAL A 52 -22.93 17.45 -14.42
C VAL A 52 -24.40 17.20 -14.14
N PHE A 53 -25.22 18.24 -14.20
CA PHE A 53 -26.66 18.09 -14.09
C PHE A 53 -27.37 18.81 -15.21
N THR A 54 -28.53 18.28 -15.57
CA THR A 54 -29.44 18.88 -16.54
C THR A 54 -30.82 18.98 -15.93
N SER A 55 -31.60 19.97 -16.36
CA SER A 55 -32.98 20.15 -15.93
C SER A 55 -33.89 20.30 -17.14
N GLU A 56 -35.12 19.83 -17.00
CA GLU A 56 -36.12 19.89 -18.07
C GLU A 56 -37.55 19.94 -17.58
N ASP A 57 -38.44 20.59 -18.34
CA ASP A 57 -39.89 20.51 -18.09
C ASP A 57 -40.80 20.60 -19.33
N PHE A 58 -40.25 20.51 -20.54
CA PHE A 58 -40.94 20.40 -21.81
C PHE A 58 -40.84 18.98 -22.40
N VAL A 59 -41.96 18.49 -22.92
CA VAL A 59 -42.05 17.23 -23.65
C VAL A 59 -42.27 17.58 -25.12
N ASN A 60 -41.34 17.18 -25.97
CA ASN A 60 -41.43 17.33 -27.41
C ASN A 60 -42.65 16.57 -27.96
N GLY A 61 -43.07 16.93 -29.18
CA GLY A 61 -44.21 16.29 -29.83
C GLY A 61 -44.08 14.78 -30.06
N ASP A 62 -42.86 14.23 -29.93
CA ASP A 62 -42.55 12.80 -30.02
C ASP A 62 -42.45 12.10 -28.64
N GLY A 63 -42.71 12.81 -27.54
CA GLY A 63 -42.62 12.29 -26.17
C GLY A 63 -41.21 12.33 -25.58
N SER A 64 -40.21 12.82 -26.30
CA SER A 64 -38.86 13.03 -25.77
C SER A 64 -38.80 14.29 -24.88
N PHE A 65 -37.90 14.29 -23.90
CA PHE A 65 -37.62 15.46 -23.07
C PHE A 65 -36.45 16.25 -23.65
N ASP A 66 -36.59 17.57 -23.77
CA ASP A 66 -35.52 18.43 -24.29
C ASP A 66 -34.50 18.87 -23.22
N VAL A 67 -33.75 17.93 -22.65
CA VAL A 67 -32.94 18.14 -21.43
C VAL A 67 -31.73 19.08 -21.52
N ASN A 68 -31.73 20.08 -22.41
CA ASN A 68 -30.60 20.93 -22.72
C ASN A 68 -30.78 22.41 -22.30
N ASP A 69 -31.98 22.82 -21.89
CA ASP A 69 -32.28 24.24 -21.59
C ASP A 69 -31.48 24.79 -20.40
N PHE A 70 -31.20 23.94 -19.42
CA PHE A 70 -30.24 24.24 -18.36
C PHE A 70 -29.32 23.05 -18.12
N PHE A 71 -28.02 23.27 -18.36
CA PHE A 71 -26.95 22.35 -17.97
C PHE A 71 -25.96 23.06 -17.06
N GLY A 72 -25.51 22.37 -16.01
CA GLY A 72 -24.61 22.94 -15.03
C GLY A 72 -23.67 21.91 -14.45
N ILE A 73 -22.62 22.39 -13.78
CA ILE A 73 -21.76 21.55 -12.95
C ILE A 73 -21.99 21.97 -11.50
N VAL A 74 -22.38 21.01 -10.67
CA VAL A 74 -22.42 21.17 -9.22
C VAL A 74 -21.19 20.51 -8.62
N ARG A 75 -20.50 21.22 -7.73
CA ARG A 75 -19.28 20.74 -7.05
C ARG A 75 -19.49 20.76 -5.55
N ASN A 76 -18.64 20.00 -4.85
CA ASN A 76 -18.71 19.83 -3.40
C ASN A 76 -20.04 19.23 -2.92
N VAL A 77 -20.54 18.23 -3.67
CA VAL A 77 -21.79 17.52 -3.34
C VAL A 77 -21.62 16.01 -3.41
N ARG A 78 -22.53 15.30 -2.77
CA ARG A 78 -22.69 13.84 -2.84
C ARG A 78 -24.18 13.51 -2.92
N VAL A 79 -24.52 12.31 -3.37
CA VAL A 79 -25.89 11.80 -3.30
C VAL A 79 -26.32 11.75 -1.84
N ALA A 80 -27.44 12.40 -1.51
CA ALA A 80 -28.00 12.36 -0.17
C ALA A 80 -28.38 10.90 0.18
N GLY A 81 -27.81 10.37 1.26
CA GLY A 81 -28.03 8.97 1.67
C GLY A 81 -27.10 7.93 1.03
N ALA A 82 -26.21 8.31 0.10
CA ALA A 82 -25.18 7.39 -0.40
C ALA A 82 -24.02 7.28 0.61
N SER A 83 -24.06 6.23 1.42
CA SER A 83 -22.89 5.65 2.09
C SER A 83 -22.73 4.22 1.58
N THR A 84 -21.56 3.87 1.06
CA THR A 84 -21.26 2.47 0.72
C THR A 84 -20.71 1.67 1.91
N GLY A 85 -20.57 2.28 3.10
CA GLY A 85 -20.07 1.60 4.29
C GLY A 85 -20.65 2.15 5.59
N THR A 86 -20.59 1.35 6.66
CA THR A 86 -20.97 1.76 8.02
C THR A 86 -19.70 2.10 8.79
N GLY A 87 -19.41 3.39 9.00
CA GLY A 87 -18.41 3.80 9.98
C GLY A 87 -17.25 4.63 9.48
N VAL A 88 -16.21 4.73 10.30
CA VAL A 88 -14.91 5.30 9.93
C VAL A 88 -13.97 4.17 9.52
N THR A 89 -13.27 4.33 8.40
CA THR A 89 -12.20 3.42 7.97
C THR A 89 -10.86 4.12 7.98
N VAL A 90 -9.81 3.31 8.07
CA VAL A 90 -8.42 3.70 7.85
C VAL A 90 -7.93 3.00 6.58
N SER A 91 -7.07 3.64 5.80
CA SER A 91 -6.35 3.00 4.70
C SER A 91 -4.89 3.39 4.72
N ASN A 92 -4.00 2.42 4.61
CA ASN A 92 -2.56 2.64 4.54
C ASN A 92 -2.20 3.15 3.14
N LEU A 93 -1.68 4.38 3.04
CA LEU A 93 -1.34 4.98 1.75
C LEU A 93 -0.03 4.45 1.15
N ASP A 94 0.75 3.70 1.92
CA ASP A 94 1.83 2.91 1.34
C ASP A 94 1.25 1.76 0.51
N GLY A 95 0.04 1.28 0.78
CA GLY A 95 -0.64 0.20 0.05
C GLY A 95 -0.13 -1.21 0.38
N ALA A 96 0.67 -1.36 1.43
CA ALA A 96 1.10 -2.64 2.01
C ALA A 96 1.61 -2.39 3.44
N PRO A 97 1.49 -3.36 4.37
CA PRO A 97 0.90 -4.69 4.19
C PRO A 97 -0.63 -4.69 4.26
N PHE A 98 -1.19 -3.99 5.25
CA PHE A 98 -2.63 -3.91 5.53
C PHE A 98 -3.05 -2.46 5.73
N ASP A 99 -4.36 -2.20 5.67
CA ASP A 99 -4.92 -0.87 5.82
C ASP A 99 -4.72 -0.26 7.21
N ASP A 100 -4.57 -1.10 8.24
CA ASP A 100 -4.41 -0.74 9.64
C ASP A 100 -2.99 -1.02 10.17
N ARG A 101 -1.98 -1.13 9.29
CA ARG A 101 -0.59 -1.32 9.68
C ARG A 101 0.37 -0.42 8.90
N LEU A 102 1.13 0.41 9.60
CA LEU A 102 2.22 1.20 9.04
C LEU A 102 3.57 0.57 9.39
N VAL A 103 4.43 0.47 8.38
CA VAL A 103 5.77 -0.11 8.49
C VAL A 103 6.80 1.00 8.39
N PHE A 104 7.92 0.86 9.11
CA PHE A 104 9.01 1.83 9.09
C PHE A 104 10.38 1.15 9.17
N ASN A 105 11.41 1.81 8.64
CA ASN A 105 12.80 1.51 8.99
C ASN A 105 13.59 2.79 9.23
N ARG A 106 14.64 2.66 10.05
CA ARG A 106 15.60 3.75 10.29
C ARG A 106 16.98 3.19 10.59
N ILE A 107 17.99 3.90 10.11
CA ILE A 107 19.40 3.61 10.35
C ILE A 107 20.02 4.82 11.06
N ASN A 108 20.62 4.60 12.23
CA ASN A 108 21.03 5.70 13.11
C ASN A 108 22.28 6.44 12.63
N ILE A 109 23.30 5.72 12.17
CA ILE A 109 24.50 6.33 11.59
C ILE A 109 24.22 6.78 10.15
N GLN A 110 24.22 8.09 9.92
CA GLN A 110 24.13 8.73 8.60
C GLN A 110 25.12 9.90 8.49
N PRO A 111 25.80 10.10 7.34
CA PRO A 111 25.85 9.18 6.20
C PRO A 111 26.48 7.83 6.58
N PRO A 112 26.27 6.77 5.78
CA PRO A 112 26.86 5.45 6.04
C PRO A 112 28.39 5.50 6.07
N GLU A 113 28.99 4.62 6.88
CA GLU A 113 30.45 4.44 6.94
C GLU A 113 30.98 3.91 5.59
N PRO A 114 32.27 4.13 5.25
CA PRO A 114 32.87 3.52 4.06
C PRO A 114 32.74 1.99 4.08
N LEU A 115 32.35 1.42 2.95
CA LEU A 115 32.12 -0.01 2.78
C LEU A 115 33.19 -0.64 1.90
N LYS A 116 33.24 -1.98 1.87
CA LYS A 116 34.10 -2.73 0.95
C LYS A 116 33.26 -3.38 -0.14
N ASP A 117 33.73 -3.33 -1.38
CA ASP A 117 33.15 -4.09 -2.47
C ASP A 117 33.56 -5.58 -2.41
N GLU A 118 33.09 -6.38 -3.37
CA GLU A 118 33.39 -7.81 -3.48
C GLU A 118 34.89 -8.12 -3.69
N PHE A 119 35.68 -7.13 -4.11
CA PHE A 119 37.12 -7.23 -4.30
C PHE A 119 37.91 -6.66 -3.10
N GLY A 120 37.21 -6.20 -2.06
CA GLY A 120 37.80 -5.63 -0.86
C GLY A 120 38.21 -4.17 -0.97
N ASN A 121 37.87 -3.47 -2.07
CA ASN A 121 38.17 -2.06 -2.23
C ASN A 121 37.19 -1.22 -1.41
N THR A 122 37.73 -0.24 -0.68
CA THR A 122 36.91 0.70 0.07
C THR A 122 36.21 1.69 -0.86
N TYR A 123 34.92 1.90 -0.67
CA TYR A 123 34.13 2.92 -1.36
C TYR A 123 33.22 3.67 -0.37
N ASN A 124 32.79 4.87 -0.76
CA ASN A 124 31.83 5.66 0.00
C ASN A 124 30.43 5.42 -0.56
N PRO A 125 29.55 4.68 0.14
CA PRO A 125 28.17 4.50 -0.30
C PRO A 125 27.37 5.82 -0.31
N PRO A 126 26.31 5.92 -1.14
CA PRO A 126 25.38 7.04 -1.06
C PRO A 126 24.63 7.03 0.29
N PRO A 127 24.12 8.19 0.75
CA PRO A 127 23.26 8.27 1.93
C PRO A 127 22.10 7.26 1.87
N ASN A 128 21.72 6.70 3.02
CA ASN A 128 20.59 5.76 3.04
C ASN A 128 19.30 6.54 2.85
N VAL A 129 18.45 6.08 1.94
CA VAL A 129 17.03 6.39 2.03
C VAL A 129 16.41 5.42 3.03
N VAL A 130 15.56 5.94 3.91
CA VAL A 130 14.85 5.13 4.91
C VAL A 130 13.36 5.39 4.81
N HIS A 131 12.55 4.39 5.13
CA HIS A 131 11.10 4.53 5.24
C HIS A 131 10.75 4.94 6.66
N ASP A 132 11.15 6.15 7.06
CA ASP A 132 10.88 6.66 8.40
C ASP A 132 9.55 7.41 8.51
N ARG A 133 8.77 7.47 7.42
CA ARG A 133 7.46 8.15 7.37
C ARG A 133 6.45 7.29 6.62
N ALA A 134 5.26 7.20 7.17
CA ALA A 134 4.14 6.51 6.56
C ALA A 134 2.85 7.30 6.80
N THR A 135 1.90 7.18 5.88
CA THR A 135 0.64 7.94 5.95
C THR A 135 -0.56 7.01 5.96
N VAL A 136 -1.46 7.23 6.92
CA VAL A 136 -2.79 6.61 6.92
C VAL A 136 -3.83 7.64 6.53
N ARG A 137 -4.84 7.23 5.76
CA ARG A 137 -6.01 8.05 5.46
C ARG A 137 -7.20 7.59 6.29
N VAL A 138 -7.81 8.52 6.99
CA VAL A 138 -9.04 8.32 7.77
C VAL A 138 -10.21 8.81 6.94
N THR A 139 -11.21 7.97 6.70
CA THR A 139 -12.37 8.29 5.87
C THR A 139 -13.66 8.14 6.65
N ASN A 140 -14.52 9.16 6.58
CA ASN A 140 -15.89 9.07 7.09
C ASN A 140 -16.80 8.41 6.05
N ASN A 141 -17.13 7.13 6.24
CA ASN A 141 -18.09 6.44 5.38
C ASN A 141 -19.53 6.51 5.89
N ARG A 142 -19.83 7.16 7.03
CA ARG A 142 -21.21 7.34 7.52
C ARG A 142 -22.02 8.22 6.60
N THR A 143 -23.34 8.26 6.82
CA THR A 143 -24.24 9.30 6.29
C THR A 143 -24.28 10.59 7.11
N THR A 144 -23.68 10.61 8.30
CA THR A 144 -23.59 11.77 9.20
C THR A 144 -22.15 12.26 9.35
N ALA A 145 -21.99 13.54 9.73
CA ALA A 145 -20.68 14.09 10.02
C ALA A 145 -20.07 13.42 11.26
N ILE A 146 -18.74 13.30 11.28
CA ILE A 146 -17.98 12.90 12.47
C ILE A 146 -16.99 13.99 12.83
N THR A 147 -16.55 14.01 14.09
CA THR A 147 -15.46 14.89 14.52
C THR A 147 -14.27 14.05 14.92
N VAL A 148 -13.08 14.38 14.40
CA VAL A 148 -11.79 13.86 14.88
C VAL A 148 -11.39 14.66 16.12
N SER A 149 -11.40 14.03 17.28
CA SER A 149 -11.12 14.67 18.56
C SER A 149 -9.64 14.70 18.90
N SER A 150 -8.88 13.66 18.54
CA SER A 150 -7.43 13.64 18.69
C SER A 150 -6.76 12.57 17.82
N VAL A 151 -5.48 12.74 17.60
CA VAL A 151 -4.59 11.79 16.92
C VAL A 151 -3.35 11.62 17.77
N THR A 152 -3.10 10.42 18.30
CA THR A 152 -2.02 10.16 19.25
C THR A 152 -1.26 8.89 18.93
N VAL A 153 0.02 8.86 19.29
CA VAL A 153 0.83 7.63 19.29
C VAL A 153 1.04 7.16 20.72
N ASN A 154 1.11 5.85 20.96
CA ASN A 154 1.28 5.30 22.31
C ASN A 154 2.71 5.43 22.86
N ASN A 155 3.70 5.70 22.00
CA ASN A 155 5.08 5.87 22.40
C ASN A 155 5.75 7.05 21.66
N GLY A 156 5.74 8.22 22.31
CA GLY A 156 6.26 9.47 21.76
C GLY A 156 7.78 9.59 21.65
N SER A 157 8.55 8.66 22.26
CA SER A 157 10.01 8.61 22.06
C SER A 157 10.42 7.82 20.82
N VAL A 158 9.49 7.06 20.24
CA VAL A 158 9.73 6.17 19.09
C VAL A 158 8.97 6.64 17.86
N TRP A 159 7.77 7.19 18.03
CA TRP A 159 6.98 7.76 16.94
C TRP A 159 6.54 9.19 17.23
N LYS A 160 6.28 9.93 16.16
CA LYS A 160 5.70 11.27 16.20
C LYS A 160 4.62 11.40 15.14
N VAL A 161 3.49 12.00 15.49
CA VAL A 161 2.53 12.51 14.47
C VAL A 161 3.18 13.72 13.82
N LEU A 162 3.64 13.56 12.57
CA LEU A 162 4.32 14.61 11.82
C LEU A 162 3.30 15.63 11.29
N SER A 163 2.18 15.14 10.78
CA SER A 163 1.04 15.95 10.34
C SER A 163 -0.27 15.19 10.49
N GLY A 164 -1.36 15.92 10.73
CA GLY A 164 -2.69 15.37 10.85
C GLY A 164 -3.75 16.47 10.99
N PRO A 165 -5.04 16.12 10.99
CA PRO A 165 -6.10 17.08 11.24
C PRO A 165 -5.98 17.65 12.66
N PRO A 166 -6.21 18.97 12.86
CA PRO A 166 -6.33 19.51 14.22
C PRO A 166 -7.51 18.86 14.95
N ALA A 167 -7.41 18.80 16.29
CA ALA A 167 -8.52 18.38 17.14
C ALA A 167 -9.77 19.22 16.84
N GLY A 168 -10.92 18.56 16.72
CA GLY A 168 -12.18 19.21 16.34
C GLY A 168 -12.46 19.22 14.83
N THR A 169 -11.58 18.67 13.98
CA THR A 169 -11.83 18.57 12.54
C THR A 169 -13.10 17.75 12.27
N VAL A 170 -14.06 18.37 11.59
CA VAL A 170 -15.32 17.73 11.19
C VAL A 170 -15.17 17.14 9.79
N LEU A 171 -15.37 15.83 9.65
CA LEU A 171 -15.45 15.16 8.36
C LEU A 171 -16.91 14.95 8.00
N GLN A 172 -17.36 15.59 6.92
CA GLN A 172 -18.62 15.26 6.29
C GLN A 172 -18.53 13.84 5.68
N PRO A 173 -19.65 13.13 5.47
CA PRO A 173 -19.62 11.86 4.76
C PRO A 173 -18.88 11.88 3.44
N GLY A 174 -18.10 10.84 3.19
CA GLY A 174 -17.22 10.70 2.04
C GLY A 174 -15.94 11.55 2.12
N GLN A 175 -15.78 12.41 3.13
CA GLN A 175 -14.54 13.15 3.33
C GLN A 175 -13.49 12.30 4.05
N SER A 176 -12.23 12.61 3.74
CA SER A 176 -11.08 11.97 4.34
C SER A 176 -10.04 13.00 4.77
N VAL A 177 -9.20 12.61 5.71
CA VAL A 177 -7.99 13.33 6.14
C VAL A 177 -6.82 12.36 6.22
N ASN A 178 -5.63 12.87 5.95
CA ASN A 178 -4.41 12.08 6.07
C ASN A 178 -3.72 12.38 7.41
N VAL A 179 -3.14 11.34 8.00
CA VAL A 179 -2.27 11.41 9.17
C VAL A 179 -0.92 10.81 8.78
N THR A 180 0.15 11.60 8.86
CA THR A 180 1.51 11.13 8.60
C THR A 180 2.23 10.94 9.93
N VAL A 181 2.75 9.74 10.13
CA VAL A 181 3.55 9.35 11.31
C VAL A 181 5.00 9.26 10.88
N GLN A 182 5.92 9.69 11.75
CA GLN A 182 7.35 9.52 11.59
C GLN A 182 7.90 8.59 12.68
N PHE A 183 8.76 7.66 12.30
CA PHE A 183 9.57 6.82 13.17
C PHE A 183 10.89 7.52 13.52
N ILE A 184 11.09 7.80 14.81
CA ILE A 184 12.13 8.70 15.33
C ILE A 184 13.05 8.03 16.35
N ALA A 185 13.03 6.70 16.47
CA ALA A 185 13.90 5.97 17.38
C ALA A 185 15.39 6.29 17.13
N THR A 186 16.16 6.50 18.20
CA THR A 186 17.61 6.77 18.17
C THR A 186 18.44 5.72 18.89
N THR A 187 17.78 4.78 19.56
CA THR A 187 18.38 3.66 20.28
C THR A 187 17.67 2.36 19.89
N PRO A 188 18.32 1.20 20.02
CA PRO A 188 17.66 -0.08 19.81
C PRO A 188 16.64 -0.38 20.92
N PRO A 189 15.59 -1.17 20.62
CA PRO A 189 14.68 -1.66 21.65
C PRO A 189 15.40 -2.70 22.53
N ALA A 190 14.93 -2.89 23.75
CA ALA A 190 15.33 -4.05 24.54
C ALA A 190 14.67 -5.31 23.95
N THR A 191 15.48 -6.28 23.53
CA THR A 191 14.99 -7.57 23.01
C THR A 191 15.82 -8.73 23.57
N SER A 192 15.16 -9.87 23.81
CA SER A 192 15.83 -11.13 24.14
C SER A 192 16.18 -11.95 22.90
N GLU A 193 15.59 -11.61 21.76
CA GLU A 193 15.64 -12.39 20.52
C GLU A 193 16.71 -11.84 19.57
N ASN A 194 17.23 -12.71 18.70
CA ASN A 194 18.09 -12.29 17.61
C ASN A 194 17.24 -11.96 16.38
N GLU A 195 16.95 -10.68 16.20
CA GLU A 195 16.17 -10.18 15.06
C GLU A 195 17.02 -9.83 13.83
N THR A 196 18.32 -10.15 13.88
CA THR A 196 19.29 -9.81 12.84
C THR A 196 19.69 -11.03 12.01
N VAL A 197 20.36 -10.80 10.90
CA VAL A 197 21.01 -11.86 10.09
C VAL A 197 22.32 -12.38 10.72
N ASP A 198 22.83 -11.79 11.81
CA ASP A 198 24.02 -12.27 12.52
C ASP A 198 23.75 -13.63 13.18
N PRO A 199 24.37 -14.74 12.72
CA PRO A 199 24.12 -16.06 13.30
C PRO A 199 24.66 -16.21 14.73
N THR A 200 25.58 -15.33 15.16
CA THR A 200 26.17 -15.38 16.51
C THR A 200 25.33 -14.67 17.57
N GLY A 201 24.41 -13.81 17.14
CA GLY A 201 23.57 -12.98 18.02
C GLY A 201 24.32 -11.88 18.76
N VAL A 202 25.59 -11.60 18.40
CA VAL A 202 26.38 -10.51 18.98
C VAL A 202 25.76 -9.15 18.65
N ARG A 203 25.11 -9.02 17.49
CA ARG A 203 24.45 -7.78 17.06
C ARG A 203 23.08 -7.52 17.70
N LYS A 204 22.46 -8.47 18.40
CA LYS A 204 21.06 -8.36 18.88
C LYS A 204 20.73 -7.12 19.71
N ASN A 205 21.70 -6.53 20.41
CA ASN A 205 21.51 -5.35 21.27
C ASN A 205 21.76 -4.02 20.55
N LEU A 206 22.07 -4.04 19.25
CA LEU A 206 22.30 -2.84 18.43
C LEU A 206 21.11 -2.55 17.51
N ASN A 207 20.11 -3.43 17.48
CA ASN A 207 19.05 -3.47 16.48
C ASN A 207 17.74 -3.92 17.11
N GLY A 208 16.64 -3.79 16.35
CA GLY A 208 15.42 -4.54 16.65
C GLY A 208 14.15 -3.81 16.28
N THR A 209 13.05 -4.52 16.45
CA THR A 209 11.71 -4.08 16.10
C THR A 209 11.05 -3.34 17.26
N TYR A 210 10.51 -2.17 16.95
CA TYR A 210 9.57 -1.45 17.79
C TYR A 210 8.14 -1.72 17.33
N ALA A 211 7.26 -2.02 18.28
CA ALA A 211 5.82 -2.12 18.07
C ALA A 211 5.10 -0.98 18.81
N GLY A 212 4.09 -0.40 18.18
CA GLY A 212 3.33 0.72 18.71
C GLY A 212 1.98 0.86 18.06
N THR A 213 1.24 1.90 18.45
CA THR A 213 -0.08 2.21 17.89
C THR A 213 -0.22 3.70 17.63
N LEU A 214 -0.88 4.00 16.51
CA LEU A 214 -1.52 5.28 16.23
C LEU A 214 -3.01 5.12 16.55
N THR A 215 -3.55 6.03 17.36
CA THR A 215 -4.98 6.06 17.69
C THR A 215 -5.59 7.37 17.16
N VAL A 216 -6.60 7.23 16.31
CA VAL A 216 -7.43 8.34 15.84
C VAL A 216 -8.76 8.28 16.59
N ASN A 217 -8.97 9.22 17.51
CA ASN A 217 -10.20 9.32 18.27
C ASN A 217 -11.22 10.13 17.48
N THR A 218 -12.41 9.57 17.31
CA THR A 218 -13.52 10.25 16.63
C THR A 218 -14.80 10.18 17.46
N THR A 219 -15.82 10.94 17.08
CA THR A 219 -17.18 10.79 17.66
C THR A 219 -17.83 9.44 17.35
N ASP A 220 -17.23 8.63 16.48
CA ASP A 220 -17.57 7.23 16.26
C ASP A 220 -16.74 6.23 17.09
N GLY A 221 -15.93 6.74 18.01
CA GLY A 221 -14.95 5.94 18.71
C GLY A 221 -13.59 5.92 18.03
N ALA A 222 -12.71 5.13 18.60
CA ALA A 222 -11.30 5.10 18.25
C ALA A 222 -11.03 4.15 17.08
N LYS A 223 -10.12 4.57 16.20
CA LYS A 223 -9.48 3.70 15.20
C LYS A 223 -8.02 3.56 15.54
N THR A 224 -7.58 2.31 15.63
CA THR A 224 -6.19 1.97 15.95
C THR A 224 -5.51 1.47 14.69
N VAL A 225 -4.29 1.93 14.47
CA VAL A 225 -3.40 1.52 13.40
C VAL A 225 -2.12 1.03 14.06
N GLN A 226 -1.70 -0.18 13.74
CA GLN A 226 -0.47 -0.78 14.22
C GLN A 226 0.74 -0.08 13.59
N LEU A 227 1.76 0.20 14.40
CA LEU A 227 3.01 0.77 13.97
C LEU A 227 4.12 -0.26 14.22
N ALA A 228 4.90 -0.57 13.19
CA ALA A 228 6.03 -1.48 13.31
C ALA A 228 7.26 -0.86 12.64
N GLY A 229 8.31 -0.58 13.43
CA GLY A 229 9.53 0.07 12.95
C GLY A 229 10.76 -0.76 13.26
N TYR A 230 11.62 -1.03 12.28
CA TYR A 230 12.92 -1.64 12.53
C TYR A 230 13.99 -0.57 12.73
N PHE A 231 14.64 -0.60 13.89
CA PHE A 231 15.80 0.24 14.18
C PHE A 231 17.09 -0.53 13.89
N GLN A 232 18.00 0.14 13.20
CA GLN A 232 19.33 -0.36 12.92
C GLN A 232 20.38 0.68 13.35
N HIS A 233 21.40 0.28 14.11
CA HIS A 233 22.43 1.21 14.55
C HIS A 233 23.25 1.74 13.36
N LYS A 234 23.67 0.87 12.44
CA LYS A 234 24.34 1.25 11.19
C LYS A 234 24.02 0.29 10.06
N ASN A 235 24.16 0.75 8.81
CA ASN A 235 23.92 -0.08 7.63
C ASN A 235 24.88 -1.29 7.60
N GLU A 236 24.41 -2.42 7.07
CA GLU A 236 25.20 -3.66 6.92
C GLU A 236 25.78 -4.20 8.25
N ASP A 237 26.94 -4.86 8.23
CA ASP A 237 27.61 -5.44 9.43
C ASP A 237 26.74 -6.45 10.21
N ASN A 238 25.97 -7.25 9.46
CA ASN A 238 24.99 -8.22 9.94
C ASN A 238 23.87 -7.64 10.83
N GLN A 239 23.62 -6.33 10.72
CA GLN A 239 22.57 -5.64 11.46
C GLN A 239 21.21 -5.60 10.75
N GLU A 240 21.14 -6.17 9.55
CA GLU A 240 19.92 -6.28 8.75
C GLU A 240 18.93 -7.23 9.43
N ALA A 241 17.64 -6.94 9.26
CA ALA A 241 16.58 -7.79 9.79
C ALA A 241 16.59 -9.16 9.09
N ASN A 242 16.50 -10.24 9.87
CA ASN A 242 16.27 -11.56 9.26
C ASN A 242 14.84 -11.66 8.69
N VAL A 243 14.62 -12.64 7.81
CA VAL A 243 13.35 -12.76 7.07
C VAL A 243 12.14 -13.00 7.98
N GLU A 244 12.30 -13.73 9.09
CA GLU A 244 11.24 -13.92 10.09
C GLU A 244 10.86 -12.59 10.74
N THR A 245 11.85 -11.79 11.13
CA THR A 245 11.63 -10.44 11.67
C THR A 245 10.91 -9.56 10.65
N LEU A 246 11.34 -9.56 9.39
CA LEU A 246 10.68 -8.80 8.33
C LEU A 246 9.22 -9.24 8.16
N ILE A 247 8.98 -10.52 7.90
CA ILE A 247 7.64 -11.03 7.55
C ILE A 247 6.70 -10.95 8.76
N ASN A 248 7.10 -11.44 9.93
CA ASN A 248 6.21 -11.62 11.07
C ASN A 248 6.15 -10.39 11.99
N LYS A 249 7.29 -9.75 12.28
CA LYS A 249 7.34 -8.65 13.25
C LYS A 249 7.17 -7.28 12.64
N VAL A 250 7.73 -7.04 11.44
CA VAL A 250 7.67 -5.75 10.75
C VAL A 250 6.44 -5.65 9.86
N PHE A 251 6.28 -6.56 8.89
CA PHE A 251 5.14 -6.56 7.98
C PHE A 251 3.90 -7.23 8.55
N GLY A 252 4.05 -8.11 9.55
CA GLY A 252 2.90 -8.63 10.29
C GLY A 252 2.14 -9.77 9.66
N TYR A 253 2.68 -10.40 8.62
CA TYR A 253 2.03 -11.55 8.05
C TYR A 253 2.04 -12.72 9.05
N GLY A 254 0.91 -13.42 9.18
CA GLY A 254 0.75 -14.60 10.04
C GLY A 254 1.42 -15.88 9.52
N THR A 255 2.19 -15.78 8.44
CA THR A 255 2.91 -16.88 7.79
C THR A 255 3.98 -17.47 8.69
N ASN A 256 3.99 -18.77 8.93
CA ASN A 256 5.09 -19.41 9.67
C ASN A 256 6.31 -19.59 8.74
N VAL A 257 7.27 -18.67 8.79
CA VAL A 257 8.45 -18.67 7.91
C VAL A 257 9.50 -19.67 8.36
N VAL A 258 9.71 -19.80 9.68
CA VAL A 258 10.67 -20.73 10.28
C VAL A 258 9.97 -21.50 11.40
N GLY A 259 9.73 -22.80 11.16
CA GLY A 259 9.16 -23.67 12.18
C GLY A 259 10.13 -23.93 13.34
N ALA A 260 9.58 -24.37 14.48
CA ALA A 260 10.38 -24.71 15.65
C ALA A 260 11.50 -25.71 15.32
N GLY A 261 12.74 -25.34 15.64
CA GLY A 261 13.94 -26.17 15.39
C GLY A 261 14.40 -26.22 13.93
N GLN A 262 13.79 -25.46 13.03
CA GLN A 262 14.22 -25.35 11.63
C GLN A 262 15.19 -24.18 11.44
N SER A 263 15.90 -24.20 10.31
CA SER A 263 16.81 -23.14 9.89
C SER A 263 16.67 -22.92 8.39
N LEU A 264 16.65 -21.66 7.97
CA LEU A 264 16.72 -21.28 6.56
C LEU A 264 18.12 -21.48 5.97
N VAL A 265 19.14 -21.56 6.82
CA VAL A 265 20.54 -21.76 6.41
C VAL A 265 20.75 -23.25 6.16
N GLY A 266 20.33 -23.70 4.98
CA GLY A 266 20.48 -25.08 4.52
C GLY A 266 21.61 -25.29 3.51
N GLY A 267 22.46 -24.28 3.27
CA GLY A 267 23.47 -24.32 2.21
C GLY A 267 22.87 -24.51 0.82
N GLY A 268 21.71 -23.88 0.58
CA GLY A 268 20.94 -24.00 -0.66
C GLY A 268 20.13 -25.30 -0.81
N ARG A 269 20.09 -26.16 0.21
CA ARG A 269 19.27 -27.39 0.17
C ARG A 269 17.78 -27.10 -0.08
N ALA A 270 17.21 -27.79 -1.06
CA ALA A 270 15.79 -27.79 -1.41
C ALA A 270 14.98 -28.58 -0.37
N THR A 271 14.77 -28.02 0.81
CA THR A 271 13.94 -28.58 1.88
C THR A 271 13.03 -27.49 2.41
N PRO A 272 11.71 -27.74 2.49
CA PRO A 272 10.77 -26.75 2.97
C PRO A 272 11.05 -26.37 4.43
N VAL A 273 10.99 -25.07 4.72
CA VAL A 273 11.09 -24.49 6.05
C VAL A 273 9.80 -23.73 6.38
N GLY A 274 9.23 -24.00 7.55
CA GLY A 274 7.94 -23.44 7.96
C GLY A 274 6.82 -23.88 7.03
N GLU A 275 6.06 -22.91 6.52
CA GLU A 275 5.00 -23.06 5.51
C GLU A 275 5.51 -22.89 4.06
N GLU A 276 6.81 -23.06 3.82
CA GLU A 276 7.39 -22.89 2.47
C GLU A 276 6.72 -23.79 1.44
N VAL A 277 6.32 -23.18 0.33
CA VAL A 277 5.78 -23.87 -0.85
C VAL A 277 6.94 -24.16 -1.79
N MET A 278 7.31 -25.44 -1.90
CA MET A 278 8.35 -25.89 -2.82
C MET A 278 7.87 -25.79 -4.27
N SER A 279 8.10 -24.64 -4.91
CA SER A 279 7.81 -24.45 -6.32
C SER A 279 8.77 -23.47 -6.99
N GLY A 280 9.35 -23.88 -8.12
CA GLY A 280 10.12 -23.00 -8.99
C GLY A 280 9.31 -22.34 -10.11
N LEU A 281 8.09 -22.81 -10.35
CA LEU A 281 7.21 -22.35 -11.42
C LEU A 281 5.78 -22.14 -10.92
N TRP A 282 5.11 -21.16 -11.50
CA TRP A 282 3.78 -20.73 -11.10
C TRP A 282 2.89 -20.57 -12.33
N ALA A 283 1.58 -20.71 -12.15
CA ALA A 283 0.59 -20.46 -13.19
C ALA A 283 -0.45 -19.45 -12.68
N ARG A 284 -1.02 -18.66 -13.59
CA ARG A 284 -2.13 -17.78 -13.25
C ARG A 284 -3.37 -18.60 -12.91
N VAL A 285 -4.02 -18.25 -11.80
CA VAL A 285 -5.32 -18.83 -11.43
C VAL A 285 -6.44 -18.23 -12.29
N ASP A 286 -6.39 -16.92 -12.56
CA ASP A 286 -7.34 -16.21 -13.40
C ASP A 286 -6.61 -15.56 -14.59
N ALA A 287 -6.85 -16.05 -15.80
CA ALA A 287 -6.22 -15.54 -17.01
C ALA A 287 -6.68 -14.12 -17.41
N GLY A 288 -7.81 -13.64 -16.87
CA GLY A 288 -8.31 -12.28 -17.05
C GLY A 288 -7.65 -11.24 -16.13
N ARG A 289 -6.82 -11.67 -15.17
CA ARG A 289 -6.06 -10.79 -14.28
C ARG A 289 -4.55 -10.93 -14.47
N PRO A 290 -3.78 -9.84 -14.34
CA PRO A 290 -2.33 -9.91 -14.36
C PRO A 290 -1.78 -10.52 -13.06
N VAL A 291 -0.57 -11.05 -13.13
CA VAL A 291 0.25 -11.28 -11.94
C VAL A 291 0.84 -9.94 -11.53
N THR A 292 0.80 -9.63 -10.23
CA THR A 292 1.37 -8.41 -9.65
C THR A 292 2.41 -8.78 -8.60
N VAL A 293 3.53 -8.07 -8.57
CA VAL A 293 4.57 -8.25 -7.55
C VAL A 293 5.01 -6.89 -7.04
N ARG A 294 5.25 -6.79 -5.73
CA ARG A 294 5.81 -5.62 -5.06
C ARG A 294 6.93 -6.03 -4.13
N GLN A 295 8.03 -5.30 -4.17
CA GLN A 295 9.10 -5.44 -3.18
C GLN A 295 8.68 -4.78 -1.87
N LEU A 296 8.76 -5.55 -0.78
CA LEU A 296 8.43 -5.07 0.57
C LEU A 296 9.67 -4.58 1.32
N ALA A 297 10.84 -5.18 1.11
CA ALA A 297 12.08 -4.74 1.74
C ALA A 297 13.25 -4.88 0.78
N ALA A 298 14.21 -3.96 0.90
CA ALA A 298 15.56 -4.09 0.40
C ALA A 298 16.51 -4.16 1.60
N GLN A 299 17.31 -5.22 1.64
CA GLN A 299 18.40 -5.45 2.58
C GLN A 299 19.57 -5.96 1.73
N HIS A 300 20.05 -5.07 0.86
CA HIS A 300 21.14 -5.29 -0.08
C HIS A 300 22.24 -4.27 0.23
N GLY A 301 23.49 -4.54 -0.17
CA GLY A 301 24.58 -3.59 0.04
C GLY A 301 24.23 -2.16 -0.39
N GLN A 302 24.54 -1.17 0.44
CA GLN A 302 24.10 0.22 0.23
C GLN A 302 24.75 0.80 -1.04
N GLY A 303 23.93 1.44 -1.88
CA GLY A 303 24.38 1.91 -3.20
C GLY A 303 24.31 0.84 -4.30
N LYS A 304 23.77 -0.34 -4.00
CA LYS A 304 23.50 -1.40 -4.98
C LYS A 304 22.01 -1.51 -5.27
N THR A 305 21.71 -2.09 -6.41
CA THR A 305 20.36 -2.37 -6.87
C THR A 305 20.13 -3.87 -6.95
N ALA A 306 18.93 -4.33 -6.65
CA ALA A 306 18.44 -5.65 -7.01
C ALA A 306 17.33 -5.52 -8.07
N THR A 307 17.32 -6.44 -9.02
CA THR A 307 16.36 -6.48 -10.13
C THR A 307 15.53 -7.75 -10.05
N LEU A 308 14.20 -7.57 -9.95
CA LEU A 308 13.26 -8.68 -10.08
C LEU A 308 12.81 -8.81 -11.53
N GLN A 309 12.88 -10.04 -12.04
CA GLN A 309 12.47 -10.42 -13.38
C GLN A 309 11.55 -11.65 -13.33
N TRP A 310 10.83 -11.88 -14.42
CA TRP A 310 10.06 -13.11 -14.64
C TRP A 310 10.47 -13.77 -15.96
N TYR A 311 10.22 -15.07 -16.12
CA TYR A 311 10.46 -15.79 -17.37
C TYR A 311 9.37 -16.82 -17.62
N ALA A 312 9.02 -17.07 -18.88
CA ALA A 312 8.18 -18.21 -19.24
C ALA A 312 8.93 -19.53 -19.02
N GLN A 313 8.23 -20.59 -18.62
CA GLN A 313 8.82 -21.91 -18.45
C GLN A 313 9.61 -22.31 -19.72
N GLY A 314 10.83 -22.82 -19.53
CA GLY A 314 11.74 -23.19 -20.62
C GLY A 314 12.48 -22.02 -21.29
N SER A 315 12.12 -20.76 -21.01
CA SER A 315 12.87 -19.59 -21.51
C SER A 315 14.12 -19.34 -20.67
N SER A 316 15.23 -18.99 -21.33
CA SER A 316 16.44 -18.43 -20.70
C SER A 316 16.48 -16.90 -20.73
N THR A 317 15.49 -16.25 -21.34
CA THR A 317 15.43 -14.80 -21.49
C THR A 317 14.36 -14.24 -20.56
N PRO A 318 14.76 -13.66 -19.41
CA PRO A 318 13.83 -13.05 -18.48
C PRO A 318 13.39 -11.65 -18.93
N SER A 319 12.21 -11.24 -18.49
CA SER A 319 11.65 -9.90 -18.63
C SER A 319 11.70 -9.19 -17.29
N THR A 320 12.29 -8.00 -17.25
CA THR A 320 12.38 -7.19 -16.03
C THR A 320 11.01 -6.70 -15.58
N LEU A 321 10.70 -6.85 -14.29
CA LEU A 321 9.53 -6.24 -13.65
C LEU A 321 9.88 -4.86 -13.09
N PHE A 322 10.94 -4.79 -12.28
CA PHE A 322 11.44 -3.55 -11.69
C PHE A 322 12.86 -3.73 -11.15
N THR A 323 13.52 -2.60 -10.91
CA THR A 323 14.79 -2.47 -10.21
C THR A 323 14.64 -1.36 -9.18
N HIS A 324 14.91 -1.63 -7.90
CA HIS A 324 14.88 -0.56 -6.89
C HIS A 324 16.08 0.38 -7.06
N ALA A 325 15.96 1.63 -6.61
CA ALA A 325 17.04 2.59 -6.71
C ALA A 325 18.25 2.20 -5.82
N ALA A 326 19.45 2.63 -6.21
CA ALA A 326 20.69 2.26 -5.54
C ALA A 326 20.78 2.77 -4.09
N ASP A 327 20.22 3.95 -3.82
CA ASP A 327 20.14 4.56 -2.49
C ASP A 327 19.06 3.94 -1.60
N GLN A 328 18.22 3.06 -2.17
CA GLN A 328 17.15 2.31 -1.49
C GLN A 328 17.60 0.91 -1.04
N GLY A 329 18.91 0.58 -1.11
CA GLY A 329 19.43 -0.75 -0.77
C GLY A 329 19.15 -1.21 0.65
N GLN A 330 18.83 -0.29 1.56
CA GLN A 330 18.56 -0.55 2.98
C GLN A 330 17.20 0.03 3.41
N THR A 331 16.17 -0.09 2.57
CA THR A 331 14.86 0.58 2.76
C THR A 331 13.70 -0.40 2.75
N TYR A 332 12.66 -0.12 3.55
CA TYR A 332 11.38 -0.80 3.44
C TYR A 332 10.47 -0.11 2.45
N LEU A 333 9.68 -0.88 1.71
CA LEU A 333 8.81 -0.40 0.63
C LEU A 333 9.58 0.46 -0.39
N PRO A 334 10.72 -0.04 -0.92
CA PRO A 334 11.64 0.77 -1.72
C PRO A 334 10.98 1.29 -3.01
N THR A 335 11.54 2.37 -3.53
CA THR A 335 11.17 2.92 -4.83
C THR A 335 12.19 2.59 -5.91
N THR A 336 11.76 2.65 -7.17
CA THR A 336 12.66 2.65 -8.34
C THR A 336 13.34 4.00 -8.49
N ALA A 337 14.34 4.11 -9.38
CA ALA A 337 14.99 5.39 -9.68
C ALA A 337 14.03 6.49 -10.18
N ALA A 338 12.83 6.11 -10.67
CA ALA A 338 11.78 7.04 -11.05
C ALA A 338 10.92 7.54 -9.87
N GLY A 339 11.22 7.13 -8.64
CA GLY A 339 10.50 7.55 -7.42
C GLY A 339 9.14 6.87 -7.24
N VAL A 340 8.81 5.85 -8.04
CA VAL A 340 7.61 5.03 -7.88
C VAL A 340 7.92 3.74 -7.14
N ALA A 341 6.94 3.15 -6.44
CA ALA A 341 7.12 1.89 -5.73
C ALA A 341 7.78 0.82 -6.62
N ALA A 342 8.73 0.06 -6.07
CA ALA A 342 9.34 -1.09 -6.72
C ALA A 342 8.31 -2.23 -6.83
N ALA A 343 7.49 -2.15 -7.88
CA ALA A 343 6.40 -3.07 -8.17
C ALA A 343 6.20 -3.19 -9.69
N GLY A 344 5.60 -4.29 -10.13
CA GLY A 344 5.33 -4.56 -11.54
C GLY A 344 4.19 -5.53 -11.75
N SER A 345 3.71 -5.60 -12.99
CA SER A 345 2.66 -6.56 -13.39
C SER A 345 2.92 -7.15 -14.77
N PHE A 346 2.46 -8.38 -15.00
CA PHE A 346 2.67 -9.09 -16.26
C PHE A 346 1.59 -10.16 -16.50
N ASN A 347 1.47 -10.61 -17.75
CA ASN A 347 0.42 -11.53 -18.21
C ASN A 347 1.03 -12.78 -18.88
N PRO A 348 1.56 -13.74 -18.11
CA PRO A 348 2.17 -14.93 -18.67
C PRO A 348 1.12 -15.82 -19.33
N ALA A 349 1.42 -16.33 -20.52
CA ALA A 349 0.51 -17.20 -21.28
C ALA A 349 0.43 -18.64 -20.73
N GLY A 350 1.47 -19.08 -20.01
CA GLY A 350 1.56 -20.39 -19.38
C GLY A 350 2.28 -20.31 -18.04
N ALA A 351 2.91 -21.40 -17.62
CA ALA A 351 3.72 -21.40 -16.41
C ALA A 351 4.92 -20.46 -16.55
N PHE A 352 5.32 -19.85 -15.44
CA PHE A 352 6.39 -18.86 -15.37
C PHE A 352 7.17 -19.01 -14.07
N GLY A 353 8.42 -18.55 -14.06
CA GLY A 353 9.25 -18.46 -12.86
C GLY A 353 9.74 -17.03 -12.62
N PHE A 354 10.45 -16.84 -11.50
CA PHE A 354 11.05 -15.59 -11.09
C PHE A 354 12.57 -15.67 -11.09
N LYS A 355 13.21 -14.55 -11.43
CA LYS A 355 14.65 -14.39 -11.32
C LYS A 355 14.94 -13.13 -10.52
N ASN A 356 15.72 -13.24 -9.46
CA ASN A 356 16.20 -12.13 -8.66
C ASN A 356 17.71 -11.99 -8.89
N ASP A 357 18.12 -10.94 -9.58
CA ASP A 357 19.50 -10.76 -10.08
C ASP A 357 20.02 -12.01 -10.82
N THR A 358 20.94 -12.77 -10.22
CA THR A 358 21.51 -14.00 -10.80
C THR A 358 20.72 -15.26 -10.44
N GLU A 359 19.84 -15.18 -9.45
CA GLU A 359 19.19 -16.33 -8.83
C GLU A 359 17.82 -16.63 -9.43
N TRP A 360 17.58 -17.89 -9.77
CA TRP A 360 16.36 -18.40 -10.39
C TRP A 360 15.47 -19.07 -9.35
N SER A 361 14.16 -19.05 -9.58
CA SER A 361 13.20 -19.84 -8.79
C SER A 361 13.29 -21.34 -9.05
N GLU A 362 13.77 -21.76 -10.21
CA GLU A 362 14.03 -23.17 -10.48
C GLU A 362 15.41 -23.57 -9.96
N ASP A 363 15.46 -24.37 -8.90
CA ASP A 363 16.70 -24.78 -8.21
C ASP A 363 17.78 -25.34 -9.15
N ALA A 364 17.36 -26.06 -10.21
CA ALA A 364 18.26 -26.68 -11.19
C ALA A 364 19.01 -25.65 -12.08
N ARG A 365 18.57 -24.40 -12.12
CA ARG A 365 19.22 -23.31 -12.87
C ARG A 365 20.24 -22.53 -12.04
N ASN A 366 20.21 -22.70 -10.73
CA ASN A 366 21.16 -22.05 -9.83
C ASN A 366 22.44 -22.88 -9.71
N ARG A 367 23.48 -22.20 -9.21
CA ARG A 367 24.68 -22.89 -8.72
C ARG A 367 24.25 -23.98 -7.74
N GLN A 368 24.95 -25.12 -7.77
CA GLN A 368 24.77 -26.17 -6.78
C GLN A 368 25.92 -26.04 -5.76
N GLU A 369 25.58 -25.62 -4.55
CA GLU A 369 26.50 -25.33 -3.45
C GLU A 369 27.20 -26.59 -2.97
N GLN A 370 26.58 -27.75 -3.18
CA GLN A 370 27.14 -29.06 -2.87
C GLN A 370 26.94 -30.05 -4.05
N PRO A 371 27.82 -31.07 -4.18
CA PRO A 371 27.62 -32.16 -5.14
C PRO A 371 26.34 -32.97 -4.86
N GLY A 372 25.78 -33.60 -5.90
CA GLY A 372 24.61 -34.49 -5.79
C GLY A 372 23.28 -33.86 -6.18
N GLY A 373 23.24 -32.56 -6.49
CA GLY A 373 22.04 -31.83 -6.91
C GLY A 373 21.08 -31.54 -5.76
N GLY A 374 20.16 -30.58 -5.97
CA GLY A 374 19.17 -30.17 -4.96
C GLY A 374 19.69 -29.15 -3.95
N PHE A 375 20.79 -28.47 -4.28
CA PHE A 375 21.39 -27.44 -3.44
C PHE A 375 21.27 -26.03 -4.01
N GLY A 376 20.58 -25.80 -5.14
CA GLY A 376 20.39 -24.47 -5.70
C GLY A 376 19.14 -23.72 -5.22
N HIS A 377 18.66 -23.94 -4.00
CA HIS A 377 17.37 -23.41 -3.51
C HIS A 377 17.48 -22.00 -2.92
N HIS A 378 17.44 -21.00 -3.80
CA HIS A 378 17.76 -19.59 -3.48
C HIS A 378 16.54 -18.66 -3.41
N VAL A 379 15.52 -18.89 -4.25
CA VAL A 379 14.26 -18.14 -4.21
C VAL A 379 13.21 -19.00 -3.54
N ARG A 380 12.66 -18.49 -2.45
CA ARG A 380 11.76 -19.20 -1.56
C ARG A 380 10.40 -18.53 -1.50
N PHE A 381 9.34 -19.32 -1.38
CA PHE A 381 7.97 -18.83 -1.41
C PHE A 381 7.21 -19.33 -0.20
N TRP A 382 6.52 -18.41 0.48
CA TRP A 382 5.57 -18.74 1.53
C TRP A 382 4.21 -18.13 1.21
N PRO A 383 3.10 -18.73 1.69
CA PRO A 383 1.80 -18.11 1.58
C PRO A 383 1.77 -16.82 2.39
N ALA A 384 1.31 -15.70 1.83
CA ALA A 384 1.02 -14.50 2.61
C ALA A 384 -0.29 -14.68 3.36
N ARG A 385 -0.29 -14.52 4.68
CA ARG A 385 -1.50 -14.54 5.53
C ARG A 385 -1.59 -13.23 6.30
N ASP A 386 -2.77 -12.62 6.27
CA ASP A 386 -3.13 -11.55 7.21
C ASP A 386 -3.23 -12.13 8.63
#